data_AF-A0A949HFY1-F1
#
_entry.id   AF-A0A949HFY1-F1
#
_cell.length_a   1.000
_cell.length_b   1.000
_cell.length_c   1.000
_cell.angle_alpha   90.00
_cell.angle_beta   90.00
_cell.angle_gamma   90.00
#
_symmetry.space_group_name_H-M   'P 1'
#
loop_
_entity.id
_entity.type
_entity.pdbx_description
1 polymer ?
#
loop_
_entity_poly.entity_id
_entity_poly.type
_entity_poly.pdbx_seq_one_letter_code
_entity_poly.pdbx_strand_id
1 'polypeptide(L)'
;MAPASLVLILLVTISAALMHVLWGRSWTQFVILWIAAAAGSLAVYLSGIRLPLNLGAPAGVPALEVLIGAWVCLIIAIRLRS
;
A
#
# COMPACT_ATOMS: atom_id res chain seq x y z
N MET A 1 -1.96 -18.65 11.65
CA MET A 1 -2.08 -17.95 10.35
C MET A 1 -2.08 -16.46 10.64
N ALA A 2 -1.03 -15.74 10.24
CA ALA A 2 -0.68 -14.46 10.83
C ALA A 2 -1.70 -13.35 10.49
N PRO A 3 -2.35 -12.70 11.48
CA PRO A 3 -3.31 -11.62 11.22
C PRO A 3 -2.68 -10.44 10.45
N ALA A 4 -1.35 -10.29 10.52
CA ALA A 4 -0.59 -9.28 9.80
C ALA A 4 -0.72 -9.36 8.26
N SER A 5 -0.69 -10.56 7.67
CA SER A 5 -0.73 -10.70 6.21
C SER A 5 -2.10 -10.30 5.64
N LEU A 6 -3.17 -10.60 6.38
CA LEU A 6 -4.54 -10.21 6.02
C LEU A 6 -4.69 -8.69 6.04
N VAL A 7 -4.15 -8.03 7.08
CA VAL A 7 -4.16 -6.56 7.20
C VAL A 7 -3.37 -5.91 6.06
N LEU A 8 -2.21 -6.47 5.70
CA LEU A 8 -1.41 -5.97 4.56
C LEU A 8 -2.16 -6.09 3.23
N ILE A 9 -2.74 -7.25 2.93
CA ILE A 9 -3.51 -7.45 1.69
C ILE A 9 -4.71 -6.50 1.64
N LEU A 10 -5.40 -6.31 2.77
CA LEU A 10 -6.54 -5.39 2.84
C LEU A 10 -6.10 -3.94 2.57
N LEU A 11 -5.02 -3.47 3.20
CA LEU A 11 -4.46 -2.13 2.99
C LEU A 11 -4.04 -1.91 1.54
N VAL A 12 -3.33 -2.87 0.95
CA VAL A 12 -2.91 -2.85 -0.46
C VAL A 12 -4.12 -2.76 -1.38
N THR A 13 -5.12 -3.60 -1.14
CA THR A 13 -6.30 -3.68 -2.01
C THR A 13 -7.17 -2.43 -1.90
N ILE A 14 -7.39 -1.91 -0.69
CA ILE A 14 -8.13 -0.65 -0.48
C ILE A 14 -7.38 0.52 -1.13
N SER A 15 -6.06 0.62 -0.96
CA SER A 15 -5.26 1.72 -1.53
C SER A 15 -5.25 1.68 -3.06
N ALA A 16 -5.05 0.48 -3.64
CA ALA A 16 -5.10 0.28 -5.08
C ALA A 16 -6.49 0.56 -5.66
N ALA A 17 -7.55 0.13 -4.97
CA ALA A 17 -8.94 0.42 -5.35
C ALA A 17 -9.24 1.92 -5.30
N LEU A 18 -8.81 2.62 -4.23
CA LEU A 18 -8.98 4.07 -4.11
C LEU A 18 -8.28 4.80 -5.27
N MET A 19 -7.04 4.42 -5.55
CA MET A 19 -6.28 5.03 -6.63
C MET A 19 -6.88 4.73 -8.01
N HIS A 20 -7.40 3.51 -8.18
CA HIS A 20 -8.10 3.12 -9.39
C HIS A 20 -9.44 3.87 -9.55
N VAL A 21 -10.16 4.16 -8.48
CA VAL A 21 -11.38 4.99 -8.55
C VAL A 21 -11.02 6.43 -8.93
N LEU A 22 -9.90 6.97 -8.43
CA LEU A 22 -9.48 8.34 -8.71
C LEU A 22 -8.88 8.52 -10.12
N TRP A 23 -8.17 7.52 -10.64
CA TRP A 23 -7.34 7.65 -11.85
C TRP A 23 -7.48 6.50 -12.87
N GLY A 24 -8.27 5.49 -12.56
CA GLY A 24 -8.41 4.26 -13.33
C GLY A 24 -9.33 4.41 -14.52
N ARG A 25 -8.84 3.93 -15.66
CA ARG A 25 -9.54 3.94 -16.95
C ARG A 25 -9.67 2.53 -17.56
N SER A 26 -8.88 1.56 -17.09
CA SER A 26 -8.95 0.17 -17.55
C SER A 26 -8.70 -0.82 -16.40
N TRP A 27 -9.32 -1.99 -16.47
CA TRP A 27 -9.11 -3.08 -15.51
C TRP A 27 -7.63 -3.52 -15.41
N THR A 28 -6.87 -3.40 -16.49
CA THR A 28 -5.43 -3.66 -16.49
C THR A 28 -4.65 -2.70 -15.58
N GLN A 29 -5.10 -1.46 -15.42
CA GLN A 29 -4.47 -0.49 -14.52
C GLN A 29 -4.68 -0.85 -13.06
N PHE A 30 -5.81 -1.47 -12.71
CA PHE A 30 -6.04 -1.94 -11.36
C PHE A 30 -4.94 -2.92 -10.92
N VAL A 31 -4.56 -3.86 -11.79
CA VAL A 31 -3.49 -4.83 -11.52
C VAL A 31 -2.14 -4.13 -11.32
N ILE A 32 -1.80 -3.15 -12.15
CA ILE A 32 -0.54 -2.40 -12.05
C ILE A 32 -0.49 -1.59 -10.74
N LEU A 33 -1.58 -0.88 -10.43
CA LEU A 33 -1.70 -0.12 -9.18
C LEU A 33 -1.65 -1.03 -7.96
N TRP A 34 -2.26 -2.22 -8.04
CA TRP A 34 -2.22 -3.22 -6.99
C TRP A 34 -0.80 -3.73 -6.74
N ILE A 35 -0.04 -4.05 -7.79
CA ILE A 35 1.37 -4.47 -7.68
C ILE A 35 2.23 -3.33 -7.12
N ALA A 36 2.01 -2.08 -7.55
CA ALA A 36 2.74 -0.92 -7.02
C ALA A 36 2.47 -0.70 -5.53
N ALA A 37 1.20 -0.77 -5.10
CA ALA A 37 0.82 -0.69 -3.70
C ALA A 37 1.40 -1.85 -2.87
N ALA A 38 1.40 -3.07 -3.42
CA ALA A 38 2.01 -4.24 -2.80
C ALA A 38 3.52 -4.07 -2.62
N ALA A 39 4.22 -3.55 -3.64
CA ALA A 39 5.66 -3.31 -3.57
C ALA A 39 6.01 -2.27 -2.50
N GLY A 40 5.30 -1.13 -2.46
CA GLY A 40 5.55 -0.07 -1.48
C GLY A 40 5.24 -0.49 -0.04
N SER A 41 4.13 -1.20 0.16
CA SER A 41 3.75 -1.75 1.47
C SER A 41 4.74 -2.81 1.97
N LEU A 42 5.18 -3.72 1.09
CA LEU A 42 6.13 -4.77 1.44
C LEU A 42 7.51 -4.18 1.74
N ALA A 43 7.97 -3.21 0.95
CA ALA A 43 9.25 -2.55 1.17
C ALA A 43 9.32 -1.89 2.54
N VAL A 44 8.28 -1.17 2.96
CA VAL A 44 8.23 -0.54 4.28
C VAL A 44 8.10 -1.57 5.40
N TYR A 45 7.27 -2.58 5.21
CA TYR A 45 7.12 -3.67 6.19
C TYR A 45 8.45 -4.40 6.45
N LEU A 46 9.20 -4.72 5.38
CA LEU A 46 10.49 -5.38 5.47
C LEU A 46 11.60 -4.47 6.00
N SER A 47 11.52 -3.16 5.73
CA SER A 47 12.52 -2.21 6.23
C SER A 47 12.45 -2.01 7.74
N GLY A 48 11.35 -2.41 8.39
CA GLY A 48 11.17 -2.27 9.84
C GLY A 48 11.15 -0.81 10.30
N ILE A 49 11.00 0.14 9.38
CA ILE A 49 10.95 1.57 9.66
C ILE A 49 9.66 1.83 10.43
N ARG A 50 9.81 2.27 11.67
CA ARG A 50 8.70 2.70 12.51
C ARG A 50 8.82 4.20 12.72
N LEU A 51 7.74 4.91 12.44
CA LEU A 51 7.64 6.29 12.87
C LEU A 51 7.53 6.32 14.40
N PRO A 52 8.09 7.32 15.09
CA PRO A 52 7.96 7.50 16.54
C PRO A 52 6.55 7.98 16.93
N LEU A 53 5.53 7.51 16.23
CA LEU A 53 4.12 7.81 16.47
C LEU A 53 3.54 6.59 17.18
N ASN A 54 3.04 6.79 18.40
CA ASN A 54 2.40 5.73 19.19
C ASN A 54 0.95 5.49 18.71
N LEU A 55 0.82 5.18 17.42
CA LEU A 55 -0.43 4.74 16.82
C LEU A 55 -0.53 3.23 17.04
N GLY A 56 -1.66 2.76 17.57
CA GLY A 56 -1.87 1.33 17.81
C GLY A 56 -1.58 0.53 16.54
N ALA A 57 -0.71 -0.49 16.63
CA ALA A 57 -0.32 -1.33 15.51
C ALA A 57 -1.32 -2.49 15.36
N PRO A 58 -2.30 -2.43 14.45
CA PRO A 58 -3.25 -3.53 14.27
C PRO A 58 -2.48 -4.78 13.87
N ALA A 59 -2.66 -5.87 14.65
CA ALA A 59 -1.94 -7.12 14.45
C ALA A 59 -0.40 -6.99 14.44
N GLY A 60 0.16 -5.95 15.07
CA GLY A 60 1.59 -5.66 15.08
C GLY A 60 2.14 -5.05 13.79
N VAL A 61 1.27 -4.71 12.84
CA VAL A 61 1.64 -4.09 11.56
C VAL A 61 1.72 -2.57 11.72
N PRO A 62 2.83 -1.92 11.32
CA PRO A 62 2.94 -0.46 11.24
C PRO A 62 2.08 0.06 10.08
N ALA A 63 0.76 0.08 10.28
CA ALA A 63 -0.22 0.30 9.22
C ALA A 63 -0.07 1.66 8.54
N LEU A 64 0.31 2.69 9.29
CA LEU A 64 0.52 4.04 8.76
C LEU A 64 1.72 4.04 7.80
N GLU A 65 2.84 3.46 8.21
CA GLU A 65 4.07 3.43 7.45
C GLU A 65 3.90 2.63 6.17
N VAL A 66 3.26 1.47 6.27
CA VAL A 66 2.89 0.62 5.14
C VAL A 66 1.99 1.38 4.17
N LEU A 67 1.00 2.13 4.68
CA LEU A 67 0.11 2.94 3.86
C LEU A 67 0.88 4.06 3.14
N ILE A 68 1.77 4.77 3.84
CA ILE A 68 2.62 5.80 3.25
C ILE A 68 3.46 5.21 2.12
N GLY A 69 4.12 4.07 2.34
CA GLY A 69 4.91 3.38 1.33
C GLY A 69 4.09 3.00 0.09
N ALA A 70 2.88 2.45 0.31
CA ALA A 70 1.97 2.10 -0.78
C ALA A 70 1.57 3.32 -1.61
N TRP A 71 1.20 4.43 -0.96
CA TRP A 71 0.79 5.66 -1.66
C TRP A 71 1.93 6.34 -2.40
N VAL A 72 3.14 6.36 -1.83
CA VAL A 72 4.33 6.87 -2.53
C VAL A 72 4.56 6.09 -3.84
N CYS A 73 4.55 4.75 -3.78
CA CYS A 73 4.68 3.91 -4.97
C CYS A 73 3.54 4.13 -5.98
N LEU A 74 2.29 4.28 -5.52
CA LEU A 74 1.14 4.56 -6.39
C LEU A 74 1.30 5.90 -7.12
N ILE A 75 1.71 6.95 -6.40
CA ILE A 75 1.94 8.28 -7.00
C ILE A 75 3.03 8.20 -8.06
N ILE A 76 4.15 7.52 -7.76
CA ILE A 76 5.24 7.32 -8.73
C ILE A 76 4.74 6.55 -9.95
N ALA A 77 3.99 5.46 -9.75
CA ALA A 77 3.44 4.64 -10.83
C ALA A 77 2.50 5.45 -11.74
N ILE A 78 1.73 6.39 -11.20
CA ILE A 78 0.90 7.29 -12.00
C ILE A 78 1.74 8.33 -12.73
N ARG A 79 2.77 8.89 -12.09
CA ARG A 79 3.66 9.89 -12.70
C ARG A 79 4.51 9.33 -13.83
N LEU A 80 4.96 8.08 -13.73
CA LEU A 80 5.70 7.41 -14.81
C LEU A 80 4.82 7.08 -16.02
N ARG A 81 3.51 7.17 -15.86
CA ARG A 81 2.53 6.90 -16.91
C ARG A 81 2.09 8.16 -17.66
N SER A 82 2.24 9.35 -17.06
CA SER A 82 1.91 10.66 -17.66
C SER A 82 3.05 11.19 -18.51
#